data_AF-A0A0F0H5E5-F1
#
_entry.id   AF-A0A0F0H5E5-F1
#
_cell.length_a   1.000
_cell.length_b   1.000
_cell.length_c   1.000
_cell.angle_alpha   90.00
_cell.angle_beta   90.00
_cell.angle_gamma   90.00
#
_symmetry.space_group_name_H-M   'P 1'
#
loop_
_entity.id
_entity.type
_entity.pdbx_description
1 polymer ?
#
loop_
_entity_poly.entity_id
_entity_poly.type
_entity_poly.pdbx_seq_one_letter_code
_entity_poly.pdbx_strand_id
1 'polypeptide(L)'
;MTTADPDTAAPPPAGKARRRAAGDPVKTLLHRHRELCERAVDPLEIAAGLEAHGITDRTAARFRHRDVFSLAEELYARSPRGEAPAAASATAPAGPSAYRALGCALLPGALAAGAAAAGQPWAGPAAVAATAAALVWPGRAAGGRRPWLAHLLAAAVAGWAVHRHGTALAVCLALAVAPGHLLAAAFAAGARARLDGSRALEDFADRARPLLLTAVAAFTAAAAAAAALAGAPLPAAVPLALLLFLTRLLLRHGSRRGPVAAALALALIPVPAAAPAAAAALLVHAVLALSRASAHARA
;
A
#
# COMPACT_ATOMS: atom_id res chain seq x y z
N MET A 1 82.13 -18.15 -10.36
CA MET A 1 81.80 -18.10 -8.93
C MET A 1 82.18 -16.70 -8.45
N THR A 2 81.34 -15.82 -7.90
CA THR A 2 80.01 -15.92 -7.33
C THR A 2 79.61 -14.46 -6.99
N THR A 3 78.48 -14.00 -7.56
CA THR A 3 77.45 -13.06 -7.02
C THR A 3 77.84 -11.61 -6.66
N ALA A 4 77.31 -10.59 -7.33
CA ALA A 4 75.97 -9.97 -7.18
C ALA A 4 75.97 -8.80 -6.18
N ASP A 5 75.86 -7.59 -6.73
CA ASP A 5 75.28 -6.38 -6.10
C ASP A 5 73.87 -6.22 -6.71
N PRO A 6 72.91 -5.42 -6.17
CA PRO A 6 72.94 -4.55 -4.99
C PRO A 6 71.68 -4.67 -4.10
N ASP A 7 71.67 -4.09 -2.90
CA ASP A 7 70.40 -3.83 -2.18
C ASP A 7 70.41 -2.44 -1.52
N THR A 8 69.95 -1.46 -2.29
CA THR A 8 69.65 -0.10 -1.80
C THR A 8 68.22 -0.10 -1.27
N ALA A 9 68.08 -0.09 0.06
CA ALA A 9 66.78 -0.06 0.73
C ALA A 9 66.03 1.24 0.41
N ALA A 10 64.97 1.13 -0.38
CA ALA A 10 63.99 2.19 -0.60
C ALA A 10 62.99 2.27 0.59
N PRO A 11 62.57 3.48 1.02
CA PRO A 11 61.59 3.62 2.09
C PRO A 11 60.19 3.15 1.62
N PRO A 12 59.36 2.58 2.51
CA PRO A 12 58.04 2.09 2.14
C PRO A 12 57.13 3.25 1.71
N PRO A 13 56.30 3.08 0.66
CA PRO A 13 55.34 4.09 0.28
C PRO A 13 54.31 4.26 1.40
N ALA A 14 54.12 5.49 1.84
CA ALA A 14 53.07 5.90 2.77
C ALA A 14 51.69 5.52 2.20
N GLY A 15 51.24 4.32 2.53
CA GLY A 15 49.95 3.78 2.14
C GLY A 15 48.83 4.60 2.79
N LYS A 16 48.24 5.51 2.01
CA LYS A 16 46.83 5.95 2.03
C LYS A 16 46.11 5.98 3.40
N ALA A 17 46.80 6.41 4.46
CA ALA A 17 46.19 6.65 5.76
C ALA A 17 45.67 8.10 5.80
N ARG A 18 44.49 8.35 5.22
CA ARG A 18 43.52 9.45 5.55
C ARG A 18 42.58 9.75 4.37
N ARG A 19 41.65 8.84 4.10
CA ARG A 19 40.26 9.30 3.90
C ARG A 19 39.52 9.07 5.21
N ARG A 20 39.86 9.91 6.19
CA ARG A 20 39.09 10.11 7.41
C ARG A 20 37.62 10.31 7.02
N ALA A 21 36.76 9.44 7.52
CA ALA A 21 35.36 9.71 7.86
C ALA A 21 34.68 10.82 7.03
N ALA A 22 34.43 10.56 5.75
CA ALA A 22 33.22 11.12 5.17
C ALA A 22 32.09 10.45 5.95
N GLY A 23 31.33 11.24 6.71
CA GLY A 23 30.19 10.71 7.47
C GLY A 23 29.34 9.79 6.59
N ASP A 24 28.72 8.79 7.19
CA ASP A 24 27.88 7.83 6.48
C ASP A 24 27.02 8.56 5.43
N PRO A 25 27.29 8.37 4.13
CA PRO A 25 26.68 9.19 3.08
C PRO A 25 25.17 8.96 3.06
N VAL A 26 24.71 7.77 3.45
CA VAL A 26 23.30 7.44 3.62
C VAL A 26 22.70 8.22 4.78
N LYS A 27 23.40 8.38 5.91
CA LYS A 27 22.94 9.22 7.04
C LYS A 27 22.82 10.69 6.65
N THR A 28 23.74 11.21 5.85
CA THR A 28 23.67 12.59 5.32
C THR A 28 22.46 12.75 4.39
N LEU A 29 22.20 11.75 3.56
CA LEU A 29 21.04 11.73 2.67
C LEU A 29 19.71 11.62 3.45
N LEU A 30 19.66 10.78 4.49
CA LEU A 30 18.53 10.65 5.41
C LEU A 30 18.23 11.98 6.10
N HIS A 31 19.26 12.73 6.49
CA HIS A 31 19.08 14.04 7.09
C HIS A 31 18.53 15.08 6.11
N ARG A 32 19.01 15.07 4.85
CA ARG A 32 18.51 15.95 3.78
C ARG A 32 17.07 15.64 3.37
N HIS A 33 16.70 14.36 3.32
CA HIS A 33 15.35 13.90 2.95
C HIS A 33 14.54 13.42 4.16
N ARG A 34 14.78 14.01 5.34
CA ARG A 34 14.19 13.57 6.61
C ARG A 34 12.67 13.63 6.58
N GLU A 35 12.10 14.73 6.11
CA GLU A 35 10.64 14.88 6.03
C GLU A 35 9.98 13.86 5.09
N LEU A 36 10.68 13.45 4.03
CA LEU A 36 10.21 12.40 3.13
C LEU A 36 10.27 11.03 3.83
N CYS A 37 11.42 10.72 4.45
CA CYS A 37 11.65 9.46 5.14
C CYS A 37 10.80 9.30 6.41
N GLU A 38 10.34 10.37 7.04
CA GLU A 38 9.43 10.33 8.20
C GLU A 38 7.96 10.18 7.78
N ARG A 39 7.56 10.75 6.63
CA ARG A 39 6.19 10.66 6.11
C ARG A 39 5.89 9.37 5.35
N ALA A 40 6.92 8.76 4.74
CA ALA A 40 6.73 7.62 3.87
C ALA A 40 6.15 6.41 4.61
N VAL A 41 5.17 5.72 4.01
CA VAL A 41 4.56 4.51 4.60
C VAL A 41 5.26 3.23 4.10
N ASP A 42 5.95 3.30 2.97
CA ASP A 42 6.67 2.19 2.35
C ASP A 42 7.95 2.67 1.62
N PRO A 43 8.88 1.76 1.27
CA PRO A 43 10.10 2.09 0.52
C PRO A 43 9.85 2.69 -0.88
N LEU A 44 8.70 2.40 -1.50
CA LEU A 44 8.34 2.89 -2.84
C LEU A 44 8.09 4.40 -2.83
N GLU A 45 7.44 4.92 -1.79
CA GLU A 45 7.24 6.36 -1.59
C GLU A 45 8.59 7.08 -1.38
N ILE A 46 9.56 6.42 -0.73
CA ILE A 46 10.93 6.95 -0.61
C ILE A 46 11.61 6.96 -1.98
N ALA A 47 11.55 5.88 -2.75
CA ALA A 47 12.14 5.80 -4.09
C ALA A 47 11.58 6.88 -5.03
N ALA A 48 10.26 7.01 -5.12
CA ALA A 48 9.61 8.05 -5.92
C ALA A 48 9.98 9.47 -5.46
N GLY A 49 10.13 9.65 -4.14
CA GLY A 49 10.62 10.89 -3.55
C GLY A 49 12.06 11.22 -3.94
N LEU A 50 12.96 10.24 -3.87
CA LEU A 50 14.36 10.42 -4.24
C LEU A 50 14.50 10.77 -5.73
N GLU A 51 13.77 10.09 -6.62
CA GLU A 51 13.77 10.39 -8.05
C GLU A 51 13.21 11.78 -8.36
N ALA A 52 12.14 12.20 -7.69
CA ALA A 52 11.60 13.57 -7.84
C ALA A 52 12.61 14.67 -7.43
N HIS A 53 13.64 14.31 -6.66
CA HIS A 53 14.77 15.18 -6.30
C HIS A 53 16.03 14.90 -7.13
N GLY A 54 15.91 14.18 -8.25
CA GLY A 54 16.98 13.92 -9.21
C GLY A 54 17.94 12.77 -8.85
N ILE A 55 17.57 11.91 -7.89
CA ILE A 55 18.40 10.76 -7.53
C ILE A 55 18.02 9.57 -8.41
N THR A 56 18.92 9.24 -9.34
CA THR A 56 18.83 8.10 -10.26
C THR A 56 19.76 6.95 -9.85
N ASP A 57 19.70 5.80 -10.53
CA ASP A 57 20.54 4.62 -10.21
C ASP A 57 22.04 4.94 -10.23
N ARG A 58 22.47 5.81 -11.14
CA ARG A 58 23.87 6.27 -11.21
C ARG A 58 24.26 7.06 -9.95
N THR A 59 23.32 7.81 -9.38
CA THR A 59 23.51 8.53 -8.12
C THR A 59 23.44 7.56 -6.93
N ALA A 60 22.55 6.56 -6.95
CA ALA A 60 22.47 5.52 -5.92
C ALA A 60 23.75 4.68 -5.80
N ALA A 61 24.40 4.38 -6.93
CA ALA A 61 25.71 3.71 -6.96
C ALA A 61 26.79 4.48 -6.18
N ARG A 62 26.72 5.82 -6.11
CA ARG A 62 27.65 6.65 -5.31
C ARG A 62 27.43 6.46 -3.81
N PHE A 63 26.23 6.05 -3.40
CA PHE A 63 25.90 5.67 -2.02
C PHE A 63 26.18 4.17 -1.74
N ARG A 64 26.83 3.45 -2.67
CA ARG A 64 27.09 2.00 -2.60
C ARG A 64 25.84 1.11 -2.61
N HIS A 65 24.72 1.62 -3.11
CA HIS A 65 23.52 0.84 -3.36
C HIS A 65 23.39 0.58 -4.86
N ARG A 66 22.84 -0.58 -5.23
CA ARG A 66 22.78 -1.03 -6.63
C ARG A 66 21.89 -0.13 -7.51
N ASP A 67 20.80 0.36 -6.94
CA ASP A 67 19.75 1.14 -7.59
C ASP A 67 19.02 2.02 -6.56
N VAL A 68 18.14 2.90 -7.04
CA VAL A 68 17.35 3.80 -6.18
C VAL A 68 16.46 3.03 -5.19
N PHE A 69 15.97 1.84 -5.58
CA PHE A 69 15.15 0.99 -4.71
C PHE A 69 15.95 0.45 -3.52
N SER A 70 17.14 -0.11 -3.76
CA SER A 70 18.04 -0.60 -2.73
C SER A 70 18.45 0.52 -1.75
N LEU A 71 18.63 1.75 -2.27
CA LEU A 71 18.89 2.92 -1.46
C LEU A 71 17.67 3.34 -0.62
N ALA A 72 16.48 3.29 -1.21
CA ALA A 72 15.22 3.60 -0.54
C ALA A 72 14.86 2.59 0.56
N GLU A 73 15.13 1.30 0.35
CA GLU A 73 14.99 0.26 1.38
C GLU A 73 15.93 0.50 2.56
N GLU A 74 17.20 0.83 2.30
CA GLU A 74 18.16 1.15 3.35
C GLU A 74 17.73 2.39 4.15
N LEU A 75 17.25 3.43 3.47
CA LEU A 75 16.70 4.63 4.14
C LEU A 75 15.42 4.32 4.93
N TYR A 76 14.56 3.45 4.40
CA TYR A 76 13.34 3.02 5.09
C TYR A 76 13.68 2.24 6.37
N ALA A 77 14.65 1.32 6.30
CA ALA A 77 15.11 0.49 7.41
C ALA A 77 15.80 1.31 8.51
N ARG A 78 16.49 2.40 8.16
CA ARG A 78 17.21 3.28 9.11
C ARG A 78 16.38 4.42 9.68
N SER A 79 15.20 4.70 9.12
CA SER A 79 14.29 5.72 9.66
C SER A 79 13.80 5.30 11.04
N PRO A 80 13.69 6.21 12.03
CA PRO A 80 13.28 5.90 13.40
C PRO A 80 11.79 5.51 13.46
N ARG A 81 11.47 4.32 12.95
CA ARG A 81 10.19 3.65 13.09
C ARG A 81 10.47 2.47 14.00
N GLY A 82 9.88 2.49 15.20
CA GLY A 82 10.12 1.49 16.24
C GLY A 82 10.15 0.08 15.67
N GLU A 83 11.20 -0.67 16.04
CA GLU A 83 11.52 -2.05 15.65
C GLU A 83 10.33 -2.80 15.03
N ALA A 84 10.25 -2.75 13.70
CA ALA A 84 9.56 -3.80 12.96
C ALA A 84 10.44 -5.05 13.10
N PRO A 85 9.89 -6.23 13.47
CA PRO A 85 10.68 -7.44 13.56
C PRO A 85 11.46 -7.64 12.27
N ALA A 86 12.78 -7.74 12.42
CA ALA A 86 13.72 -7.99 11.35
C ALA A 86 13.20 -9.11 10.43
N ALA A 87 13.32 -8.87 9.12
CA ALA A 87 13.41 -9.87 8.06
C ALA A 87 12.85 -11.25 8.42
N ALA A 88 11.52 -11.41 8.38
CA ALA A 88 10.94 -12.75 8.29
C ALA A 88 10.98 -13.19 6.83
N SER A 89 12.06 -13.90 6.53
CA SER A 89 12.36 -14.78 5.42
C SER A 89 11.16 -15.34 4.66
N ALA A 90 11.37 -15.47 3.35
CA ALA A 90 10.82 -16.48 2.45
C ALA A 90 9.73 -17.41 3.03
N THR A 91 8.53 -17.30 2.46
CA THR A 91 7.57 -18.41 2.32
C THR A 91 7.29 -19.23 3.59
N ALA A 92 6.92 -18.57 4.70
CA ALA A 92 6.31 -19.28 5.82
C ALA A 92 4.81 -19.53 5.53
N PRO A 93 4.28 -20.75 5.75
CA PRO A 93 2.84 -21.01 5.65
C PRO A 93 2.08 -20.09 6.60
N ALA A 94 0.89 -19.63 6.19
CA ALA A 94 0.08 -18.67 6.93
C ALA A 94 -0.08 -19.10 8.40
N GLY A 95 0.66 -18.46 9.30
CA GLY A 95 0.63 -18.77 10.72
C GLY A 95 -0.68 -18.33 11.40
N PRO A 96 -0.87 -18.69 12.68
CA PRO A 96 -2.08 -18.38 13.46
C PRO A 96 -2.47 -16.89 13.50
N SER A 97 -1.52 -15.98 13.24
CA SER A 97 -1.78 -14.53 13.21
C SER A 97 -2.58 -14.09 11.97
N ALA A 98 -2.43 -14.77 10.83
CA ALA A 98 -3.21 -14.49 9.62
C ALA A 98 -4.68 -14.90 9.84
N TYR A 99 -4.91 -16.04 10.49
CA TYR A 99 -6.24 -16.50 10.89
C TYR A 99 -6.86 -15.63 11.99
N ARG A 100 -6.06 -15.12 12.95
CA ARG A 100 -6.53 -14.11 13.92
C ARG A 100 -6.91 -12.79 13.25
N ALA A 101 -6.11 -12.30 12.31
CA ALA A 101 -6.43 -11.08 11.57
C ALA A 101 -7.68 -11.25 10.70
N LEU A 102 -7.85 -12.42 10.07
CA LEU A 102 -9.04 -12.79 9.32
C LEU A 102 -10.27 -12.91 10.24
N GLY A 103 -10.13 -13.59 11.39
CA GLY A 103 -11.18 -13.72 12.40
C GLY A 103 -11.60 -12.38 12.99
N CYS A 104 -10.66 -11.49 13.32
CA CYS A 104 -10.95 -10.12 13.74
C CYS A 104 -11.60 -9.29 12.63
N ALA A 105 -11.29 -9.54 11.35
CA ALA A 105 -11.94 -8.87 10.21
C ALA A 105 -13.38 -9.36 9.98
N LEU A 106 -13.69 -10.62 10.31
CA LEU A 106 -15.01 -11.23 10.16
C LEU A 106 -15.93 -10.99 11.36
N LEU A 107 -15.36 -10.80 12.56
CA LEU A 107 -16.05 -10.52 13.81
C LEU A 107 -17.10 -9.39 13.73
N PRO A 108 -16.80 -8.21 13.17
CA PRO A 108 -17.79 -7.14 13.06
C PRO A 108 -18.93 -7.48 12.08
N GLY A 109 -18.67 -8.27 11.03
CA GLY A 109 -19.70 -8.77 10.11
C GLY A 109 -20.59 -9.84 10.75
N ALA A 110 -20.03 -10.68 11.63
CA ALA A 110 -20.78 -11.68 12.38
C ALA A 110 -21.65 -11.04 13.48
N LEU A 111 -21.11 -10.06 14.22
CA LEU A 111 -21.87 -9.30 15.22
C LEU A 111 -23.00 -8.49 14.58
N ALA A 112 -22.73 -7.92 13.40
CA ALA A 112 -23.72 -7.25 12.58
C ALA A 112 -24.91 -8.15 12.19
N ALA A 113 -24.59 -9.34 11.66
CA ALA A 113 -25.59 -10.33 11.25
C ALA A 113 -26.40 -10.84 12.45
N GLY A 114 -25.74 -11.12 13.58
CA GLY A 114 -26.41 -11.54 14.81
C GLY A 114 -27.33 -10.48 15.39
N ALA A 115 -26.91 -9.21 15.40
CA ALA A 115 -27.72 -8.12 15.93
C ALA A 115 -28.90 -7.74 15.01
N ALA A 116 -28.75 -7.93 13.69
CA ALA A 116 -29.86 -7.83 12.74
C ALA A 116 -30.86 -8.98 12.89
N ALA A 117 -30.40 -10.22 13.11
CA ALA A 117 -31.25 -11.36 13.41
C ALA A 117 -32.01 -11.20 14.75
N ALA A 118 -31.48 -10.42 15.69
CA ALA A 118 -32.11 -10.09 16.96
C ALA A 118 -33.13 -8.93 16.90
N GLY A 119 -33.39 -8.36 15.72
CA GLY A 119 -34.44 -7.34 15.55
C GLY A 119 -34.16 -5.98 16.19
N GLN A 120 -32.91 -5.68 16.53
CA GLN A 120 -32.56 -4.41 17.17
C GLN A 120 -32.45 -3.26 16.13
N PRO A 121 -33.19 -2.15 16.28
CA PRO A 121 -33.30 -1.12 15.23
C PRO A 121 -31.99 -0.35 14.98
N TRP A 122 -31.04 -0.39 15.91
CA TRP A 122 -29.73 0.26 15.86
C TRP A 122 -28.58 -0.71 15.54
N ALA A 123 -28.88 -2.00 15.40
CA ALA A 123 -27.91 -3.03 15.02
C ALA A 123 -27.39 -2.85 13.59
N GLY A 124 -28.27 -2.51 12.64
CA GLY A 124 -27.90 -2.28 11.24
C GLY A 124 -26.92 -1.12 11.05
N PRO A 125 -27.15 0.07 11.65
CA PRO A 125 -26.19 1.17 11.63
C PRO A 125 -24.83 0.82 12.29
N ALA A 126 -24.84 0.18 13.46
CA ALA A 126 -23.63 -0.20 14.18
C ALA A 126 -22.82 -1.29 13.45
N ALA A 127 -23.52 -2.25 12.85
CA ALA A 127 -22.99 -3.26 11.95
C ALA A 127 -22.24 -2.67 10.75
N VAL A 128 -22.86 -1.68 10.11
CA VAL A 128 -22.31 -1.02 8.92
C VAL A 128 -21.12 -0.14 9.29
N ALA A 129 -21.19 0.56 10.43
CA ALA A 129 -20.05 1.28 10.97
C ALA A 129 -18.87 0.35 11.29
N ALA A 130 -19.14 -0.83 11.87
CA ALA A 130 -18.12 -1.81 12.24
C ALA A 130 -17.53 -2.55 11.02
N THR A 131 -18.34 -2.88 10.01
CA THR A 131 -17.85 -3.45 8.74
C THR A 131 -17.09 -2.41 7.92
N ALA A 132 -17.55 -1.16 7.84
CA ALA A 132 -16.78 -0.09 7.22
C ALA A 132 -15.46 0.17 7.96
N ALA A 133 -15.47 0.13 9.30
CA ALA A 133 -14.24 0.17 10.08
C ALA A 133 -13.33 -1.02 9.73
N ALA A 134 -13.83 -2.26 9.66
CA ALA A 134 -13.01 -3.43 9.32
C ALA A 134 -12.49 -3.45 7.86
N LEU A 135 -13.30 -2.97 6.91
CA LEU A 135 -12.93 -2.87 5.50
C LEU A 135 -11.83 -1.83 5.27
N VAL A 136 -11.90 -0.70 5.99
CA VAL A 136 -11.06 0.46 5.72
C VAL A 136 -9.87 0.55 6.66
N TRP A 137 -9.96 0.05 7.90
CA TRP A 137 -8.90 0.19 8.90
C TRP A 137 -7.59 -0.52 8.52
N PRO A 138 -6.50 0.21 8.30
CA PRO A 138 -5.16 -0.31 8.46
C PRO A 138 -4.74 -0.16 9.93
N GLY A 139 -3.99 -1.14 10.44
CA GLY A 139 -3.24 -0.95 11.69
C GLY A 139 -2.40 0.33 11.62
N ARG A 140 -2.57 1.18 12.63
CA ARG A 140 -1.83 2.41 12.96
C ARG A 140 -1.47 3.33 11.77
N ALA A 141 -2.27 4.38 11.62
CA ALA A 141 -1.97 5.52 10.76
C ALA A 141 -0.63 6.18 11.12
N ALA A 142 0.31 6.23 10.17
CA ALA A 142 1.47 7.11 10.23
C ALA A 142 1.08 8.54 9.83
N GLY A 143 1.54 9.49 10.64
CA GLY A 143 1.49 10.96 10.54
C GLY A 143 0.76 11.59 9.35
N GLY A 144 -0.48 12.04 9.59
CA GLY A 144 -1.18 13.00 8.73
C GLY A 144 -2.27 13.70 9.53
N ARG A 145 -2.60 14.96 9.22
CA ARG A 145 -3.46 15.79 10.10
C ARG A 145 -4.92 15.27 10.24
N ARG A 146 -5.40 14.35 9.39
CA ARG A 146 -6.74 13.70 9.48
C ARG A 146 -6.80 12.33 8.79
N PRO A 147 -6.17 11.26 9.31
CA PRO A 147 -6.30 9.91 8.74
C PRO A 147 -7.75 9.41 8.77
N TRP A 148 -8.55 9.92 9.70
CA TRP A 148 -9.93 9.52 9.92
C TRP A 148 -10.91 9.96 8.82
N LEU A 149 -10.64 11.01 8.05
CA LEU A 149 -11.64 11.57 7.12
C LEU A 149 -12.03 10.57 6.03
N ALA A 150 -11.05 9.92 5.39
CA ALA A 150 -11.33 8.90 4.37
C ALA A 150 -12.07 7.69 4.98
N HIS A 151 -11.77 7.34 6.22
CA HIS A 151 -12.45 6.26 6.93
C HIS A 151 -13.90 6.62 7.26
N LEU A 152 -14.16 7.85 7.70
CA LEU A 152 -15.51 8.33 7.96
C LEU A 152 -16.32 8.47 6.67
N LEU A 153 -15.72 8.94 5.58
CA LEU A 153 -16.40 9.01 4.29
C LEU A 153 -16.74 7.61 3.76
N ALA A 154 -15.81 6.65 3.87
CA ALA A 154 -16.08 5.26 3.48
C ALA A 154 -17.17 4.61 4.35
N ALA A 155 -17.19 4.90 5.65
CA ALA A 155 -18.27 4.48 6.54
C ALA A 155 -19.61 5.13 6.20
N ALA A 156 -19.61 6.43 5.87
CA ALA A 156 -20.79 7.13 5.42
C ALA A 156 -21.33 6.54 4.10
N VAL A 157 -20.45 6.24 3.13
CA VAL A 157 -20.84 5.61 1.85
C VAL A 157 -21.46 4.23 2.10
N ALA A 158 -20.83 3.38 2.92
CA ALA A 158 -21.38 2.06 3.24
C ALA A 158 -22.72 2.17 4.00
N GLY A 159 -22.80 3.05 5.00
CA GLY A 159 -24.01 3.33 5.78
C GLY A 159 -25.17 3.78 4.91
N TRP A 160 -24.89 4.78 4.08
CA TRP A 160 -25.86 5.34 3.13
C TRP A 160 -26.35 4.31 2.12
N ALA A 161 -25.44 3.53 1.55
CA ALA A 161 -25.79 2.54 0.56
C ALA A 161 -26.62 1.40 1.17
N VAL A 162 -26.29 0.93 2.36
CA VAL A 162 -27.07 -0.10 3.08
C VAL A 162 -28.44 0.43 3.47
N HIS A 163 -28.54 1.69 3.90
CA HIS A 163 -29.83 2.33 4.16
C HIS A 163 -30.72 2.34 2.90
N ARG A 164 -30.13 2.59 1.73
CA ARG A 164 -30.85 2.66 0.45
C ARG A 164 -31.19 1.29 -0.17
N HIS A 165 -30.28 0.31 -0.06
CA HIS A 165 -30.37 -0.97 -0.78
C HIS A 165 -30.63 -2.17 0.13
N GLY A 166 -30.79 -1.93 1.44
CA GLY A 166 -31.17 -2.94 2.42
C GLY A 166 -30.02 -3.84 2.89
N THR A 167 -30.39 -4.81 3.71
CA THR A 167 -29.48 -5.73 4.41
C THR A 167 -28.74 -6.68 3.46
N ALA A 168 -29.32 -7.02 2.31
CA ALA A 168 -28.66 -7.79 1.25
C ALA A 168 -27.33 -7.14 0.83
N LEU A 169 -27.31 -5.82 0.68
CA LEU A 169 -26.07 -5.10 0.36
C LEU A 169 -25.06 -5.19 1.52
N ALA A 170 -25.51 -5.12 2.77
CA ALA A 170 -24.63 -5.25 3.93
C ALA A 170 -23.95 -6.63 3.97
N VAL A 171 -24.71 -7.69 3.72
CA VAL A 171 -24.18 -9.07 3.63
C VAL A 171 -23.19 -9.19 2.48
N CYS A 172 -23.51 -8.64 1.30
CA CYS A 172 -22.58 -8.62 0.17
C CYS A 172 -21.25 -7.93 0.53
N LEU A 173 -21.30 -6.74 1.14
CA LEU A 173 -20.10 -6.00 1.54
C LEU A 173 -19.29 -6.77 2.59
N ALA A 174 -19.97 -7.44 3.54
CA ALA A 174 -19.31 -8.27 4.54
C ALA A 174 -18.62 -9.49 3.92
N LEU A 175 -19.27 -10.20 2.99
CA LEU A 175 -18.68 -11.31 2.25
C LEU A 175 -17.48 -10.87 1.40
N ALA A 176 -17.50 -9.64 0.87
CA ALA A 176 -16.39 -9.08 0.09
C ALA A 176 -15.15 -8.69 0.93
N VAL A 177 -15.26 -8.60 2.27
CA VAL A 177 -14.12 -8.28 3.16
C VAL A 177 -12.99 -9.28 3.00
N ALA A 178 -13.29 -10.58 3.10
CA ALA A 178 -12.31 -11.65 3.05
C ALA A 178 -11.51 -11.68 1.73
N PRO A 179 -12.13 -11.73 0.53
CA PRO A 179 -11.38 -11.66 -0.73
C PRO A 179 -10.65 -10.33 -0.87
N GLY A 180 -11.20 -9.22 -0.38
CA GLY A 180 -10.52 -7.92 -0.38
C GLY A 180 -9.22 -7.92 0.44
N HIS A 181 -9.21 -8.57 1.59
CA HIS A 181 -7.99 -8.74 2.40
C HIS A 181 -6.95 -9.63 1.71
N LEU A 182 -7.38 -10.78 1.19
CA LEU A 182 -6.49 -11.74 0.54
C LEU A 182 -5.87 -11.17 -0.74
N LEU A 183 -6.67 -10.53 -1.59
CA LEU A 183 -6.20 -9.94 -2.84
C LEU A 183 -5.32 -8.72 -2.60
N ALA A 184 -5.60 -7.90 -1.58
CA ALA A 184 -4.70 -6.80 -1.21
C ALA A 184 -3.35 -7.33 -0.67
N ALA A 185 -3.36 -8.43 0.09
CA ALA A 185 -2.14 -9.07 0.57
C ALA A 185 -1.34 -9.71 -0.58
N ALA A 186 -2.01 -10.41 -1.49
CA ALA A 186 -1.41 -10.99 -2.69
C ALA A 186 -0.84 -9.90 -3.61
N PHE A 187 -1.58 -8.79 -3.77
CA PHE A 187 -1.09 -7.61 -4.50
C PHE A 187 0.19 -7.07 -3.86
N ALA A 188 0.20 -6.86 -2.55
CA ALA A 188 1.37 -6.34 -1.84
C ALA A 188 2.57 -7.29 -1.90
N ALA A 189 2.35 -8.60 -1.77
CA ALA A 189 3.40 -9.61 -1.90
C ALA A 189 3.95 -9.67 -3.32
N GLY A 190 3.06 -9.64 -4.33
CA GLY A 190 3.45 -9.61 -5.73
C GLY A 190 4.18 -8.32 -6.12
N ALA A 191 3.72 -7.17 -5.64
CA ALA A 191 4.41 -5.91 -5.82
C ALA A 191 5.84 -5.96 -5.25
N ARG A 192 6.03 -6.51 -4.02
CA ARG A 192 7.36 -6.70 -3.42
C ARG A 192 8.26 -7.61 -4.24
N ALA A 193 7.78 -8.78 -4.64
CA ALA A 193 8.56 -9.69 -5.49
C ALA A 193 8.96 -9.07 -6.84
N ARG A 194 8.15 -8.14 -7.36
CA ARG A 194 8.46 -7.39 -8.58
C ARG A 194 9.44 -6.24 -8.32
N LEU A 195 9.46 -5.65 -7.12
CA LEU A 195 10.47 -4.66 -6.71
C LEU A 195 11.86 -5.30 -6.68
N ASP A 196 12.00 -6.48 -6.07
CA ASP A 196 13.29 -7.18 -5.95
C ASP A 196 13.95 -7.47 -7.31
N GLY A 197 13.14 -7.63 -8.36
CA GLY A 197 13.56 -7.93 -9.73
C GLY A 197 13.61 -6.74 -10.68
N SER A 198 13.28 -5.53 -10.22
CA SER A 198 13.23 -4.32 -11.06
C SER A 198 14.30 -3.33 -10.62
N ARG A 199 15.03 -2.78 -11.57
CA ARG A 199 16.12 -1.81 -11.29
C ARG A 199 15.67 -0.36 -11.49
N ALA A 200 14.67 -0.14 -12.34
CA ALA A 200 14.07 1.16 -12.60
C ALA A 200 12.56 1.18 -12.26
N LEU A 201 12.04 2.36 -11.95
CA LEU A 201 10.63 2.57 -11.60
C LEU A 201 9.66 2.32 -12.76
N GLU A 202 10.17 2.40 -13.99
CA GLU A 202 9.48 2.02 -15.23
C GLU A 202 9.24 0.51 -15.31
N ASP A 203 10.29 -0.29 -15.15
CA ASP A 203 10.20 -1.75 -15.15
C ASP A 203 9.27 -2.25 -14.05
N PHE A 204 9.29 -1.60 -12.88
CA PHE A 204 8.35 -1.88 -11.81
C PHE A 204 6.91 -1.53 -12.22
N ALA A 205 6.66 -0.32 -12.72
CA ALA A 205 5.32 0.11 -13.09
C ALA A 205 4.70 -0.78 -14.18
N ASP A 206 5.47 -1.16 -15.20
CA ASP A 206 4.99 -2.01 -16.30
C ASP A 206 4.63 -3.42 -15.82
N ARG A 207 5.34 -3.95 -14.81
CA ARG A 207 5.03 -5.24 -14.17
C ARG A 207 3.93 -5.14 -13.11
N ALA A 208 3.77 -3.99 -12.45
CA ALA A 208 2.78 -3.77 -11.40
C ALA A 208 1.37 -3.50 -11.95
N ARG A 209 1.25 -2.88 -13.14
CA ARG A 209 -0.03 -2.63 -13.82
C ARG A 209 -0.86 -3.90 -14.07
N PRO A 210 -0.34 -4.96 -14.74
CA PRO A 210 -1.13 -6.16 -14.96
C PRO A 210 -1.54 -6.80 -13.63
N LEU A 211 -0.68 -6.74 -12.62
CA LEU A 211 -0.96 -7.27 -11.28
C LEU A 211 -2.10 -6.50 -10.58
N LEU A 212 -2.15 -5.18 -10.70
CA LEU A 212 -3.27 -4.35 -10.24
C LEU A 212 -4.56 -4.73 -10.96
N LEU A 213 -4.52 -4.83 -12.30
CA LEU A 213 -5.69 -5.16 -13.11
C LEU A 213 -6.21 -6.57 -12.80
N THR A 214 -5.32 -7.54 -12.60
CA THR A 214 -5.69 -8.90 -12.17
C THR A 214 -6.32 -8.89 -10.79
N ALA A 215 -5.77 -8.15 -9.82
CA ALA A 215 -6.36 -8.04 -8.48
C ALA A 215 -7.75 -7.38 -8.51
N VAL A 216 -7.90 -6.33 -9.32
CA VAL A 216 -9.20 -5.65 -9.53
C VAL A 216 -10.21 -6.60 -10.19
N ALA A 217 -9.83 -7.31 -11.25
CA ALA A 217 -10.71 -8.26 -11.93
C ALA A 217 -11.12 -9.44 -11.02
N ALA A 218 -10.18 -9.98 -10.24
CA ALA A 218 -10.47 -11.03 -9.28
C ALA A 218 -11.41 -10.53 -8.17
N PHE A 219 -11.20 -9.30 -7.69
CA PHE A 219 -12.06 -8.72 -6.66
C PHE A 219 -13.46 -8.40 -7.19
N THR A 220 -13.60 -7.86 -8.42
CA THR A 220 -14.91 -7.60 -9.01
C THR A 220 -15.70 -8.89 -9.24
N ALA A 221 -15.04 -9.96 -9.67
CA ALA A 221 -15.66 -11.29 -9.78
C ALA A 221 -16.12 -11.82 -8.41
N ALA A 222 -15.28 -11.70 -7.37
CA ALA A 222 -15.65 -12.09 -6.02
C ALA A 222 -16.82 -11.24 -5.45
N ALA A 223 -16.83 -9.94 -5.72
CA ALA A 223 -17.91 -9.05 -5.32
C ALA A 223 -19.23 -9.36 -6.05
N ALA A 224 -19.18 -9.72 -7.34
CA ALA A 224 -20.34 -10.16 -8.10
C ALA A 224 -20.91 -11.47 -7.54
N ALA A 225 -20.05 -12.44 -7.21
CA ALA A 225 -20.46 -13.69 -6.56
C ALA A 225 -21.08 -13.43 -5.18
N ALA A 226 -20.46 -12.56 -4.37
CA ALA A 226 -20.99 -12.16 -3.06
C ALA A 226 -22.37 -11.47 -3.19
N ALA A 227 -22.55 -10.62 -4.19
CA ALA A 227 -23.82 -9.96 -4.46
C ALA A 227 -24.91 -10.97 -4.87
N ALA A 228 -24.57 -11.94 -5.73
CA ALA A 228 -25.48 -13.02 -6.12
C ALA A 228 -25.89 -13.88 -4.91
N LEU A 229 -24.94 -14.27 -4.06
CA LEU A 229 -25.20 -15.04 -2.84
C LEU A 229 -26.05 -14.28 -1.83
N ALA A 230 -25.84 -12.96 -1.71
CA ALA A 230 -26.58 -12.12 -0.78
C ALA A 230 -27.95 -11.63 -1.31
N GLY A 231 -28.26 -11.87 -2.59
CA GLY A 231 -29.43 -11.29 -3.26
C GLY A 231 -29.36 -9.77 -3.43
N ALA A 232 -28.15 -9.20 -3.46
CA ALA A 232 -27.93 -7.76 -3.58
C ALA A 232 -27.94 -7.30 -5.05
N PRO A 233 -28.41 -6.09 -5.36
CA PRO A 233 -28.39 -5.56 -6.72
C PRO A 233 -26.95 -5.35 -7.21
N LEU A 234 -26.52 -6.19 -8.17
CA LEU A 234 -25.21 -6.10 -8.85
C LEU A 234 -24.80 -4.67 -9.26
N PRO A 235 -25.68 -3.85 -9.91
CA PRO A 235 -25.27 -2.51 -10.35
C PRO A 235 -24.96 -1.54 -9.20
N ALA A 236 -25.40 -1.82 -7.98
CA ALA A 236 -25.03 -1.03 -6.80
C ALA A 236 -23.88 -1.68 -6.02
N ALA A 237 -23.94 -3.01 -5.84
CA ALA A 237 -23.03 -3.75 -4.97
C ALA A 237 -21.58 -3.78 -5.50
N VAL A 238 -21.39 -4.13 -6.77
CA VAL A 238 -20.07 -4.28 -7.38
C VAL A 238 -19.26 -2.97 -7.37
N PRO A 239 -19.78 -1.81 -7.84
CA PRO A 239 -19.01 -0.58 -7.85
C PRO A 239 -18.69 -0.07 -6.44
N LEU A 240 -19.59 -0.25 -5.47
CA LEU A 240 -19.33 0.13 -4.08
C LEU A 240 -18.24 -0.74 -3.44
N ALA A 241 -18.32 -2.06 -3.60
CA ALA A 241 -17.29 -2.97 -3.12
C ALA A 241 -15.92 -2.61 -3.74
N LEU A 242 -15.90 -2.39 -5.06
CA LEU A 242 -14.68 -2.02 -5.78
C LEU A 242 -14.10 -0.69 -5.28
N LEU A 243 -14.94 0.33 -5.08
CA LEU A 243 -14.53 1.63 -4.53
C LEU A 243 -13.86 1.49 -3.16
N LEU A 244 -14.43 0.67 -2.27
CA LEU A 244 -13.88 0.42 -0.93
C LEU A 244 -12.56 -0.36 -1.01
N PHE A 245 -12.47 -1.36 -1.89
CA PHE A 245 -11.23 -2.10 -2.13
C PHE A 245 -10.10 -1.20 -2.64
N LEU A 246 -10.38 -0.36 -3.64
CA LEU A 246 -9.41 0.61 -4.17
C LEU A 246 -9.00 1.65 -3.13
N THR A 247 -9.97 2.16 -2.36
CA THR A 247 -9.70 3.07 -1.23
C THR A 247 -8.72 2.45 -0.26
N ARG A 248 -8.95 1.20 0.15
CA ARG A 248 -8.06 0.46 1.05
C ARG A 248 -6.67 0.29 0.46
N LEU A 249 -6.58 -0.11 -0.82
CA LEU A 249 -5.31 -0.33 -1.50
C LEU A 249 -4.47 0.97 -1.54
N LEU A 250 -5.10 2.07 -1.92
CA LEU A 250 -4.47 3.38 -2.03
C LEU A 250 -4.04 3.93 -0.67
N LEU A 251 -4.87 3.76 0.37
CA LEU A 251 -4.54 4.18 1.73
C LEU A 251 -3.39 3.34 2.34
N ARG A 252 -3.29 2.05 1.98
CA ARG A 252 -2.19 1.18 2.42
C ARG A 252 -0.85 1.49 1.75
N HIS A 253 -0.86 2.11 0.58
CA HIS A 253 0.34 2.39 -0.22
C HIS A 253 0.63 3.90 -0.30
N GLY A 254 0.25 4.66 0.74
CA GLY A 254 0.65 6.06 0.91
C GLY A 254 0.07 7.06 -0.10
N SER A 255 -0.92 6.69 -0.92
CA SER A 255 -1.41 7.59 -1.98
C SER A 255 -2.04 8.88 -1.42
N ARG A 256 -2.04 9.94 -2.25
CA ARG A 256 -2.64 11.23 -1.88
C ARG A 256 -4.11 11.03 -1.50
N ARG A 257 -4.47 11.52 -0.32
CA ARG A 257 -5.81 11.32 0.27
C ARG A 257 -6.92 12.13 -0.43
N GLY A 258 -6.57 13.21 -1.12
CA GLY A 258 -7.50 14.08 -1.86
C GLY A 258 -8.38 13.33 -2.88
N PRO A 259 -7.80 12.63 -3.87
CA PRO A 259 -8.59 11.87 -4.86
C PRO A 259 -9.42 10.75 -4.24
N VAL A 260 -8.92 10.09 -3.19
CA VAL A 260 -9.68 9.08 -2.43
C VAL A 260 -10.91 9.72 -1.77
N ALA A 261 -10.72 10.83 -1.06
CA ALA A 261 -11.82 11.55 -0.42
C ALA A 261 -12.85 12.08 -1.43
N ALA A 262 -12.38 12.58 -2.58
CA ALA A 262 -13.26 13.05 -3.67
C ALA A 262 -14.09 11.91 -4.27
N ALA A 263 -13.50 10.74 -4.51
CA ALA A 263 -14.23 9.57 -5.01
C ALA A 263 -15.28 9.08 -4.00
N LEU A 264 -14.93 9.04 -2.71
CA LEU A 264 -15.88 8.68 -1.65
C LEU A 264 -17.01 9.71 -1.51
N ALA A 265 -16.70 11.01 -1.60
CA ALA A 265 -17.70 12.07 -1.58
C ALA A 265 -18.64 11.98 -2.80
N LEU A 266 -18.10 11.67 -3.99
CA LEU A 266 -18.90 11.44 -5.19
C LEU A 266 -19.88 10.28 -4.98
N ALA A 267 -19.46 9.18 -4.35
CA ALA A 267 -20.31 8.03 -4.08
C ALA A 267 -21.45 8.31 -3.07
N LEU A 268 -21.40 9.41 -2.32
CA LEU A 268 -22.53 9.85 -1.47
C LEU A 268 -23.65 10.52 -2.25
N ILE A 269 -23.40 10.96 -3.49
CA ILE A 269 -24.43 11.59 -4.33
C ILE A 269 -25.49 10.53 -4.67
N PRO A 270 -26.79 10.78 -4.44
CA PRO A 270 -27.85 9.78 -4.54
C PRO A 270 -28.26 9.46 -5.99
N VAL A 271 -27.31 9.43 -6.93
CA VAL A 271 -27.50 9.13 -8.35
C VAL A 271 -26.93 7.74 -8.65
N PRO A 272 -27.62 6.87 -9.41
CA PRO A 272 -27.17 5.49 -9.66
C PRO A 272 -25.79 5.40 -10.33
N ALA A 273 -25.41 6.41 -11.13
CA ALA A 273 -24.12 6.47 -11.80
C ALA A 273 -22.95 6.92 -10.89
N ALA A 274 -23.22 7.41 -9.68
CA ALA A 274 -22.21 8.02 -8.83
C ALA A 274 -21.17 7.02 -8.32
N ALA A 275 -21.62 5.86 -7.81
CA ALA A 275 -20.73 4.79 -7.35
C ALA A 275 -19.83 4.20 -8.46
N PRO A 276 -20.36 3.81 -9.65
CA PRO A 276 -19.50 3.33 -10.73
C PRO A 276 -18.55 4.41 -11.27
N ALA A 277 -18.99 5.67 -11.35
CA ALA A 277 -18.12 6.78 -11.75
C ALA A 277 -16.98 7.00 -10.73
N ALA A 278 -17.28 6.96 -9.43
CA ALA A 278 -16.30 7.07 -8.36
C ALA A 278 -15.27 5.92 -8.41
N ALA A 279 -15.74 4.68 -8.59
CA ALA A 279 -14.87 3.52 -8.69
C ALA A 279 -13.96 3.59 -9.93
N ALA A 280 -14.50 3.98 -11.09
CA ALA A 280 -13.74 4.15 -12.32
C ALA A 280 -12.69 5.26 -12.19
N ALA A 281 -13.07 6.42 -11.65
CA ALA A 281 -12.15 7.54 -11.41
C ALA A 281 -11.00 7.14 -10.47
N LEU A 282 -11.30 6.39 -9.41
CA LEU A 282 -10.30 5.93 -8.46
C LEU A 282 -9.38 4.86 -9.05
N LEU A 283 -9.91 3.99 -9.92
CA LEU A 283 -9.11 3.00 -10.65
C LEU A 283 -8.13 3.69 -11.62
N VAL A 284 -8.61 4.67 -12.39
CA VAL A 284 -7.76 5.50 -13.26
C VAL A 284 -6.68 6.19 -12.43
N HIS A 285 -7.05 6.74 -11.27
CA HIS A 285 -6.08 7.35 -10.37
C HIS A 285 -5.02 6.35 -9.87
N ALA A 286 -5.41 5.13 -9.52
CA ALA A 286 -4.48 4.09 -9.09
C ALA A 286 -3.49 3.70 -10.19
N VAL A 287 -3.97 3.55 -11.44
CA VAL A 287 -3.11 3.28 -12.60
C VAL A 287 -2.17 4.46 -12.90
N LEU A 288 -2.67 5.70 -12.82
CA LEU A 288 -1.86 6.90 -13.04
C LEU A 288 -0.83 7.14 -11.93
N ALA A 289 -1.14 6.78 -10.69
CA ALA A 289 -0.19 6.87 -9.58
C ALA A 289 1.01 5.94 -9.83
N LEU A 290 0.76 4.73 -10.32
CA LEU A 290 1.81 3.80 -10.75
C LEU A 290 2.59 4.32 -11.97
N SER A 291 1.95 5.01 -12.92
CA SER A 291 2.63 5.53 -14.11
C SER A 291 3.42 6.82 -13.87
N ARG A 292 2.99 7.69 -12.96
CA ARG A 292 3.74 8.92 -12.62
C ARG A 292 5.02 8.62 -11.86
N ALA A 293 5.00 7.58 -11.04
CA ALA A 293 6.21 7.00 -10.46
C ALA A 293 7.23 6.76 -11.60
N SER A 294 6.85 6.04 -12.65
CA SER A 294 7.75 5.75 -13.78
C SER A 294 8.19 6.96 -14.62
N ALA A 295 7.41 8.04 -14.71
CA ALA A 295 7.71 9.16 -15.60
C ALA A 295 8.79 10.12 -15.05
N HIS A 296 8.94 10.21 -13.73
CA HIS A 296 9.96 11.04 -13.10
C HIS A 296 11.38 10.47 -13.21
N ALA A 297 11.53 9.21 -13.63
CA ALA A 297 12.82 8.58 -13.90
C ALA A 297 13.49 9.08 -15.21
N ARG A 298 12.73 9.70 -16.13
CA ARG A 298 13.23 10.12 -17.46
C ARG A 298 13.80 11.54 -17.53
N ALA A 299 13.55 12.36 -16.51
CA ALA A 299 13.91 13.79 -16.49
C ALA A 299 15.17 14.03 -15.67
#